data_AF-A0A8T0MV41-F1
#
_entry.id   AF-A0A8T0MV41-F1
#
_cell.length_a   1.000
_cell.length_b   1.000
_cell.length_c   1.000
_cell.angle_alpha   90.00
_cell.angle_beta   90.00
_cell.angle_gamma   90.00
#
_symmetry.space_group_name_H-M   'P 1'
#
loop_
_entity.id
_entity.type
_entity.pdbx_description
1 polymer ?
#
loop_
_entity_poly.entity_id
_entity_poly.type
_entity_poly.pdbx_seq_one_letter_code
_entity_poly.pdbx_strand_id
1 'polypeptide(L)'
;MSFFFRMASRLRPSTPEEVVRSIKDSFLALNTRTHTKALEEVEKNIASLRLLISGDGEVEPNQEQVLQITIEICKEDIISLFVQNLPSLGWTVRKDLVHFWCILLRQKNDESYCCVQYIENHLELLDFLVGCYKNLDIALNCGNMLRECIKYPTLAKYILESGSFELFFEYVELPNFDIASDALNTFKDLLTKHEAVVAEFLGSHYDQFFELYSRLLLSTNYVTRRQAIKFLSEFLLEAPNSQIMKRYIVEVRFLNIMIKLLKDSSKNIRICAFHVFKVMMNLMRRKT
;
A
#
# COMPACT_ATOMS: atom_id res chain seq x y z
N MET A 1 -17.32 10.71 -31.35
CA MET A 1 -15.86 10.61 -31.65
C MET A 1 -15.19 11.93 -32.07
N SER A 2 -15.89 13.04 -32.35
CA SER A 2 -15.22 14.30 -32.79
C SER A 2 -14.97 15.36 -31.69
N PHE A 3 -15.49 15.19 -30.48
CA PHE A 3 -15.31 16.17 -29.41
C PHE A 3 -13.96 16.05 -28.70
N PHE A 4 -13.44 14.84 -28.55
CA PHE A 4 -12.11 14.58 -27.96
C PHE A 4 -10.96 14.99 -28.89
N PHE A 5 -11.13 14.87 -30.21
CA PHE A 5 -10.12 15.24 -31.21
C PHE A 5 -9.82 16.75 -31.27
N ARG A 6 -10.78 17.59 -30.86
CA ARG A 6 -10.58 19.06 -30.80
C ARG A 6 -9.87 19.55 -29.54
N MET A 7 -9.74 18.70 -28.52
CA MET A 7 -9.05 19.06 -27.28
C MET A 7 -7.54 18.79 -27.39
N ALA A 8 -7.15 17.74 -28.11
CA ALA A 8 -5.74 17.41 -28.40
C ALA A 8 -5.02 18.47 -29.24
N SER A 9 -5.73 19.22 -30.10
CA SER A 9 -5.17 20.23 -31.00
C SER A 9 -5.01 21.64 -30.40
N ARG A 10 -5.20 21.80 -29.08
CA ARG A 10 -5.08 23.11 -28.38
C ARG A 10 -4.24 23.11 -27.11
N LEU A 11 -3.47 22.05 -26.84
CA LEU A 11 -2.42 22.14 -25.84
C LEU A 11 -1.27 22.93 -26.47
N ARG A 12 -1.15 24.23 -26.13
CA ARG A 12 0.10 24.97 -26.33
C ARG A 12 1.24 24.11 -25.74
N PRO A 13 2.46 24.13 -26.32
CA PRO A 13 3.61 23.52 -25.64
C PRO A 13 3.82 24.30 -24.35
N SER A 14 3.21 23.80 -23.28
CA SER A 14 3.28 24.37 -21.95
C SER A 14 4.51 23.73 -21.33
N THR A 15 5.42 24.53 -20.79
CA THR A 15 6.63 23.96 -20.18
C THR A 15 6.23 23.07 -18.99
N PRO A 16 7.06 22.09 -18.59
CA PRO A 16 6.78 21.28 -17.40
C PRO A 16 6.38 22.13 -16.18
N GLU A 17 7.04 23.27 -15.96
CA GLU A 17 6.74 24.21 -14.87
C GLU A 17 5.36 24.85 -15.00
N GLU A 18 4.92 25.20 -16.22
CA GLU A 18 3.59 25.76 -16.44
C GLU A 18 2.49 24.73 -16.17
N VAL A 19 2.70 23.48 -16.59
CA VAL A 19 1.78 22.37 -16.33
C VAL A 19 1.64 22.12 -14.83
N VAL A 20 2.77 21.98 -14.13
CA VAL A 20 2.83 21.75 -12.68
C VAL A 20 2.20 22.89 -11.91
N ARG A 21 2.50 24.15 -12.27
CA ARG A 21 1.89 25.33 -11.64
C ARG A 21 0.37 25.35 -11.79
N SER A 22 -0.15 25.07 -13.00
CA SER A 22 -1.60 25.00 -13.25
C SER A 22 -2.28 23.94 -12.36
N ILE A 23 -1.64 22.77 -12.21
CA ILE A 23 -2.14 21.70 -11.35
C ILE A 23 -2.17 22.19 -9.89
N LYS A 24 -1.06 22.71 -9.38
CA LYS A 24 -0.97 23.22 -8.00
C LYS A 24 -2.05 24.25 -7.70
N ASP A 25 -2.20 25.24 -8.58
CA ASP A 25 -3.21 26.30 -8.42
C ASP A 25 -4.63 25.72 -8.38
N SER A 26 -4.94 24.73 -9.23
CA SER A 26 -6.26 24.07 -9.22
C SER A 26 -6.54 23.27 -7.94
N PHE A 27 -5.53 22.60 -7.38
CA PHE A 27 -5.69 21.89 -6.10
C PHE A 27 -5.83 22.84 -4.91
N LEU A 28 -5.05 23.92 -4.86
CA LEU A 28 -5.19 24.96 -3.82
C LEU A 28 -6.54 25.68 -3.90
N ALA A 29 -7.11 25.79 -5.10
CA ALA A 29 -8.45 26.36 -5.30
C ALA A 29 -9.58 25.53 -4.68
N LEU A 30 -9.39 24.23 -4.44
CA LEU A 30 -10.38 23.36 -3.77
C LEU A 30 -10.74 23.87 -2.36
N ASN A 31 -9.79 24.53 -1.69
CA ASN A 31 -9.98 25.07 -0.33
C ASN A 31 -10.58 26.49 -0.29
N THR A 32 -10.67 27.18 -1.43
CA THR A 32 -10.93 28.63 -1.45
C THR A 32 -12.06 29.06 -2.39
N ARG A 33 -12.38 28.29 -3.43
CA ARG A 33 -13.40 28.62 -4.44
C ARG A 33 -14.69 27.82 -4.24
N THR A 34 -15.71 28.15 -5.04
CA THR A 34 -16.91 27.31 -5.18
C THR A 34 -16.49 25.89 -5.60
N HIS A 35 -16.76 24.91 -4.74
CA HIS A 35 -16.24 23.54 -4.82
C HIS A 35 -16.40 22.88 -6.20
N THR A 36 -17.53 23.10 -6.88
CA THR A 36 -17.81 22.52 -8.21
C THR A 36 -16.87 23.03 -9.30
N LYS A 37 -16.66 24.34 -9.41
CA LYS A 37 -15.76 24.91 -10.43
C LYS A 37 -14.30 24.50 -10.20
N ALA A 38 -13.88 24.42 -8.94
CA ALA A 38 -12.52 24.00 -8.60
C ALA A 38 -12.29 22.52 -8.99
N LEU A 39 -13.27 21.64 -8.76
CA LEU A 39 -13.19 20.24 -9.19
C LEU A 39 -13.13 20.09 -10.72
N GLU A 40 -13.88 20.88 -11.48
CA GLU A 40 -13.81 20.88 -12.95
C GLU A 40 -12.42 21.31 -13.46
N GLU A 41 -11.80 22.31 -12.83
CA GLU A 41 -10.43 22.74 -13.15
C GLU A 41 -9.41 21.64 -12.84
N VAL A 42 -9.52 20.97 -11.69
CA VAL A 42 -8.68 19.83 -11.32
C VAL A 42 -8.83 18.69 -12.33
N GLU A 43 -10.06 18.31 -12.69
CA GLU A 43 -10.31 17.22 -13.64
C GLU A 43 -9.69 17.52 -15.01
N LYS A 44 -9.82 18.76 -15.50
CA LYS A 44 -9.20 19.18 -16.77
C LYS A 44 -7.67 19.12 -16.71
N ASN A 45 -7.08 19.60 -15.62
CA ASN A 45 -5.63 19.61 -15.45
C ASN A 45 -5.06 18.18 -15.33
N ILE A 46 -5.72 17.31 -14.56
CA ILE A 46 -5.34 15.90 -14.41
C ILE A 46 -5.49 15.13 -15.73
N ALA A 47 -6.57 15.36 -16.49
CA ALA A 47 -6.73 14.76 -17.81
C ALA A 47 -5.61 15.20 -18.77
N SER A 48 -5.20 16.47 -18.70
CA SER A 48 -4.09 16.99 -19.50
C SER A 48 -2.75 16.38 -19.09
N LEU A 49 -2.49 16.24 -17.78
CA LEU A 49 -1.32 15.56 -17.27
C LEU A 49 -1.26 14.09 -17.73
N ARG A 50 -2.39 13.38 -17.73
CA ARG A 50 -2.46 11.98 -18.20
C ARG A 50 -1.93 11.83 -19.62
N LEU A 51 -2.34 12.71 -20.53
CA LEU A 51 -1.88 12.65 -21.92
C LEU A 51 -0.36 12.85 -22.02
N LEU A 52 0.22 13.70 -21.18
CA LEU A 52 1.66 13.96 -21.17
C LEU A 52 2.46 12.77 -20.62
N ILE A 53 1.98 12.12 -19.55
CA ILE A 53 2.76 11.08 -18.87
C ILE A 53 2.45 9.66 -19.32
N SER A 54 1.26 9.41 -19.87
CA SER A 54 0.82 8.08 -20.32
C SER A 54 0.73 7.96 -21.85
N GLY A 55 0.75 9.08 -22.59
CA GLY A 55 0.45 9.10 -24.02
C GLY A 55 -1.04 8.96 -24.32
N ASP A 56 -1.38 8.95 -25.61
CA ASP A 56 -2.76 8.82 -26.11
C ASP A 56 -3.04 7.48 -26.84
N GLY A 57 -2.06 6.57 -26.82
CA GLY A 57 -2.11 5.26 -27.48
C GLY A 57 -1.50 5.25 -28.88
N GLU A 58 -1.37 6.41 -29.52
CA GLU A 58 -0.71 6.58 -30.82
C GLU A 58 0.72 7.14 -30.64
N VAL A 59 0.90 8.03 -29.67
CA VAL A 59 2.18 8.64 -29.34
C VAL A 59 2.65 8.19 -27.96
N GLU A 60 3.83 7.58 -27.90
CA GLU A 60 4.47 7.24 -26.63
C GLU A 60 4.93 8.50 -25.86
N PRO A 61 4.83 8.50 -24.52
CA PRO A 61 5.26 9.63 -23.72
C PRO A 61 6.78 9.80 -23.78
N ASN A 62 7.23 11.05 -23.96
CA ASN A 62 8.64 11.40 -23.91
C ASN A 62 9.18 11.25 -22.49
N GLN A 63 10.06 10.27 -22.27
CA GLN A 63 10.58 9.95 -20.94
C GLN A 63 11.33 11.10 -20.26
N GLU A 64 12.08 11.91 -21.02
CA GLU A 64 12.75 13.09 -20.48
C GLU A 64 11.72 14.10 -19.97
N GLN A 65 10.66 14.33 -20.73
CA GLN A 65 9.59 15.22 -20.32
C GLN A 65 8.85 14.71 -19.08
N VAL A 66 8.60 13.40 -19.00
CA VAL A 66 7.98 12.77 -17.82
C VAL A 66 8.87 12.94 -16.58
N LEU A 67 10.19 12.75 -16.73
CA LEU A 67 11.15 12.98 -15.65
C LEU A 67 11.14 14.43 -15.18
N GLN A 68 11.19 15.40 -16.10
CA GLN A 68 11.15 16.83 -15.74
C GLN A 68 9.85 17.22 -15.04
N ILE A 69 8.71 16.72 -15.52
CA ILE A 69 7.41 16.90 -14.83
C ILE A 69 7.46 16.31 -13.42
N THR A 70 8.05 15.13 -13.26
CA THR A 70 8.16 14.45 -11.96
C THR A 70 9.01 15.23 -10.97
N ILE A 71 10.14 15.77 -11.42
CA ILE A 71 11.02 16.63 -10.61
C ILE A 71 10.26 17.88 -10.14
N GLU A 72 9.58 18.57 -11.05
CA GLU A 72 8.81 19.77 -10.70
C GLU A 72 7.60 19.45 -9.80
N ILE A 73 6.91 18.32 -9.99
CA ILE A 73 5.86 17.84 -9.08
C ILE A 73 6.37 17.67 -7.65
N CYS A 74 7.57 17.09 -7.47
CA CYS A 74 8.17 16.91 -6.16
C CYS A 74 8.58 18.25 -5.55
N LYS A 75 9.23 19.11 -6.33
CA LYS A 75 9.69 20.44 -5.92
C LYS A 75 8.56 21.38 -5.50
N GLU A 76 7.41 21.29 -6.16
CA GLU A 76 6.24 22.14 -5.90
C GLU A 76 5.28 21.56 -4.85
N ASP A 77 5.64 20.46 -4.18
CA ASP A 77 4.86 19.80 -3.11
C ASP A 77 3.50 19.23 -3.58
N ILE A 78 3.38 18.89 -4.86
CA ILE A 78 2.12 18.44 -5.44
C ILE A 78 1.76 17.01 -5.01
N ILE A 79 2.76 16.17 -4.72
CA ILE A 79 2.54 14.80 -4.23
C ILE A 79 1.69 14.82 -2.95
N SER A 80 2.00 15.70 -2.00
CA SER A 80 1.19 15.90 -0.78
C SER A 80 -0.24 16.32 -1.11
N LEU A 81 -0.42 17.28 -2.03
CA LEU A 81 -1.75 17.72 -2.47
C LEU A 81 -2.57 16.58 -3.09
N PHE A 82 -1.96 15.71 -3.89
CA PHE A 82 -2.64 14.55 -4.49
C PHE A 82 -3.15 13.58 -3.43
N VAL A 83 -2.33 13.28 -2.42
CA VAL A 83 -2.68 12.34 -1.35
C VAL A 83 -3.78 12.94 -0.46
N GLN A 84 -3.57 14.16 0.06
CA GLN A 84 -4.48 14.77 1.04
C GLN A 84 -5.86 15.10 0.47
N ASN A 85 -5.93 15.48 -0.82
CA ASN A 85 -7.21 15.80 -1.47
C ASN A 85 -7.91 14.56 -2.04
N LEU A 86 -7.30 13.37 -2.05
CA LEU A 86 -7.92 12.16 -2.60
C LEU A 86 -9.39 11.93 -2.17
N PRO A 87 -9.79 12.16 -0.89
CA PRO A 87 -11.18 12.03 -0.45
C PRO A 87 -12.18 12.99 -1.13
N SER A 88 -11.76 14.18 -1.56
CA SER A 88 -12.65 15.19 -2.16
C SER A 88 -12.82 15.04 -3.68
N LEU A 89 -11.95 14.28 -4.34
CA LEU A 89 -11.89 14.16 -5.79
C LEU A 89 -12.93 13.21 -6.36
N GLY A 90 -13.30 13.41 -7.63
CA GLY A 90 -14.17 12.50 -8.38
C GLY A 90 -13.47 11.17 -8.71
N TRP A 91 -14.26 10.12 -8.97
CA TRP A 91 -13.77 8.76 -9.22
C TRP A 91 -12.73 8.68 -10.35
N THR A 92 -12.96 9.36 -11.48
CA THR A 92 -12.03 9.38 -12.62
C THR A 92 -10.68 9.96 -12.22
N VAL A 93 -10.69 11.11 -11.53
CA VAL A 93 -9.47 11.78 -11.06
C VAL A 93 -8.71 10.90 -10.08
N ARG A 94 -9.38 10.25 -9.13
CA ARG A 94 -8.73 9.30 -8.19
C ARG A 94 -8.03 8.16 -8.92
N LYS A 95 -8.63 7.62 -9.99
CA LYS A 95 -8.00 6.56 -10.78
C LYS A 95 -6.79 7.05 -11.56
N ASP A 96 -6.88 8.22 -12.17
CA ASP A 96 -5.76 8.84 -12.87
C ASP A 96 -4.61 9.11 -11.88
N LEU A 97 -4.90 9.62 -10.67
CA LEU A 97 -3.87 9.82 -9.63
C LEU A 97 -3.19 8.52 -9.17
N VAL A 98 -3.93 7.42 -8.99
CA VAL A 98 -3.33 6.11 -8.67
C VAL A 98 -2.42 5.65 -9.82
N HIS A 99 -2.84 5.85 -11.07
CA HIS A 99 -2.01 5.53 -12.23
C HIS A 99 -0.74 6.38 -12.29
N PHE A 100 -0.86 7.68 -12.02
CA PHE A 100 0.28 8.59 -11.99
C PHE A 100 1.26 8.19 -10.88
N TRP A 101 0.74 7.87 -9.71
CA TRP A 101 1.53 7.39 -8.58
C TRP A 101 2.46 6.23 -8.97
N CYS A 102 1.94 5.25 -9.72
CA CYS A 102 2.73 4.12 -10.22
C CYS A 102 3.85 4.54 -11.19
N ILE A 103 3.62 5.55 -12.02
CA ILE A 103 4.59 6.06 -13.01
C ILE A 103 5.65 6.92 -12.31
N LEU A 104 5.21 7.90 -11.51
CA LEU A 104 6.05 8.90 -10.86
C LEU A 104 7.04 8.26 -9.88
N LEU A 105 6.61 7.26 -9.09
CA LEU A 105 7.50 6.53 -8.18
C LEU A 105 8.67 5.82 -8.88
N ARG A 106 8.51 5.48 -10.16
CA ARG A 106 9.53 4.75 -10.93
C ARG A 106 10.51 5.66 -11.66
N GLN A 107 10.25 6.97 -11.69
CA GLN A 107 11.12 7.93 -12.34
C GLN A 107 12.41 8.09 -11.55
N LYS A 108 13.53 7.90 -12.26
CA LYS A 108 14.87 8.04 -11.70
C LYS A 108 15.51 9.34 -12.17
N ASN A 109 16.08 10.08 -11.23
CA ASN A 109 17.06 11.11 -11.50
C ASN A 109 18.42 10.60 -10.99
N ASP A 110 19.32 10.32 -11.92
CA ASP A 110 20.56 9.57 -11.70
C ASP A 110 20.31 8.20 -11.04
N GLU A 111 20.85 7.98 -9.83
CA GLU A 111 20.71 6.72 -9.09
C GLU A 111 19.50 6.71 -8.13
N SER A 112 18.77 7.82 -8.04
CA SER A 112 17.72 8.02 -7.04
C SER A 112 16.32 8.14 -7.65
N TYR A 113 15.31 7.70 -6.91
CA TYR A 113 13.91 7.83 -7.31
C TYR A 113 13.32 9.11 -6.73
N CYS A 114 12.96 10.08 -7.58
CA CYS A 114 12.57 11.43 -7.15
C CYS A 114 11.42 11.41 -6.13
N CYS A 115 10.33 10.70 -6.46
CA CYS A 115 9.17 10.65 -5.58
C CYS A 115 9.41 9.81 -4.32
N VAL A 116 10.30 8.82 -4.37
CA VAL A 116 10.65 8.04 -3.17
C VAL A 116 11.41 8.93 -2.19
N GLN A 117 12.42 9.66 -2.65
CA GLN A 117 13.13 10.64 -1.84
C GLN A 117 12.21 11.71 -1.28
N TYR A 118 11.25 12.18 -2.08
CA TYR A 118 10.25 13.11 -1.60
C TYR A 118 9.43 12.51 -0.44
N ILE A 119 8.93 11.28 -0.58
CA ILE A 119 8.13 10.61 0.48
C ILE A 119 8.98 10.30 1.71
N GLU A 120 10.26 9.97 1.56
CA GLU A 120 11.20 9.79 2.69
C GLU A 120 11.32 11.06 3.54
N ASN A 121 11.09 12.24 2.97
CA ASN A 121 11.06 13.52 3.68
C ASN A 121 9.64 13.95 4.13
N HIS A 122 8.60 13.17 3.80
CA HIS A 122 7.18 13.45 4.08
C HIS A 122 6.44 12.16 4.47
N LEU A 123 6.97 11.47 5.48
CA LEU A 123 6.53 10.12 5.87
C LEU A 123 5.09 10.07 6.39
N GLU A 124 4.56 11.19 6.86
CA GLU A 124 3.16 11.34 7.27
C GLU A 124 2.17 11.03 6.13
N LEU A 125 2.61 11.12 4.87
CA LEU A 125 1.80 10.72 3.71
C LEU A 125 1.52 9.21 3.71
N LEU A 126 2.46 8.40 4.20
CA LEU A 126 2.26 6.95 4.33
C LEU A 126 1.24 6.64 5.43
N ASP A 127 1.32 7.34 6.56
CA ASP A 127 0.34 7.20 7.65
C ASP A 127 -1.06 7.62 7.20
N PHE A 128 -1.16 8.70 6.40
CA PHE A 128 -2.43 9.12 5.80
C PHE A 128 -3.01 8.02 4.91
N LEU A 129 -2.21 7.45 3.99
CA LEU A 129 -2.66 6.36 3.11
C LEU A 129 -3.14 5.14 3.90
N VAL A 130 -2.47 4.78 5.00
CA VAL A 130 -2.92 3.71 5.89
C VAL A 130 -4.23 4.09 6.60
N GLY A 131 -4.35 5.32 7.11
CA GLY A 131 -5.56 5.82 7.76
C GLY A 131 -6.79 5.81 6.84
N CYS A 132 -6.59 6.02 5.53
CA CYS A 132 -7.65 6.04 4.54
C CYS A 132 -8.33 4.68 4.27
N TYR A 133 -7.82 3.56 4.77
CA TYR A 133 -8.57 2.29 4.74
C TYR A 133 -9.92 2.38 5.49
N LYS A 134 -10.07 3.34 6.42
CA LYS A 134 -11.35 3.63 7.09
C LYS A 134 -12.37 4.34 6.19
N ASN A 135 -11.92 4.93 5.08
CA ASN A 135 -12.80 5.60 4.11
C ASN A 135 -13.10 4.65 2.94
N LEU A 136 -14.31 4.11 2.91
CA LEU A 136 -14.75 3.10 1.94
C LEU A 136 -14.61 3.56 0.48
N ASP A 137 -14.73 4.87 0.22
CA ASP A 137 -14.74 5.42 -1.15
C ASP A 137 -13.34 5.50 -1.78
N ILE A 138 -12.29 5.44 -0.97
CA ILE A 138 -10.89 5.59 -1.43
C ILE A 138 -9.95 4.49 -0.93
N ALA A 139 -10.41 3.60 -0.04
CA ALA A 139 -9.57 2.57 0.56
C ALA A 139 -8.76 1.77 -0.47
N LEU A 140 -9.40 1.35 -1.58
CA LEU A 140 -8.74 0.59 -2.64
C LEU A 140 -7.75 1.45 -3.45
N ASN A 141 -8.02 2.75 -3.62
CA ASN A 141 -7.05 3.66 -4.23
C ASN A 141 -5.81 3.79 -3.35
N CYS A 142 -6.00 4.03 -2.06
CA CYS A 142 -4.91 4.15 -1.08
C CYS A 142 -4.11 2.85 -0.95
N GLY A 143 -4.78 1.69 -0.91
CA GLY A 143 -4.13 0.39 -0.87
C GLY A 143 -3.22 0.15 -2.08
N ASN A 144 -3.67 0.52 -3.28
CA ASN A 144 -2.84 0.45 -4.49
C ASN A 144 -1.62 1.38 -4.41
N MET A 145 -1.82 2.63 -4.00
CA MET A 145 -0.72 3.61 -3.86
C MET A 145 0.30 3.15 -2.80
N LEU A 146 -0.18 2.64 -1.68
CA LEU A 146 0.64 2.14 -0.59
C LEU A 146 1.46 0.92 -1.01
N ARG A 147 0.87 -0.02 -1.77
CA ARG A 147 1.59 -1.19 -2.29
C ARG A 147 2.67 -0.86 -3.32
N GLU A 148 2.56 0.26 -4.03
CA GLU A 148 3.68 0.78 -4.84
C GLU A 148 4.79 1.35 -3.94
N CYS A 149 4.45 2.05 -2.86
CA CYS A 149 5.44 2.61 -1.92
C CYS A 149 6.25 1.52 -1.22
N ILE A 150 5.60 0.46 -0.74
CA ILE A 150 6.29 -0.62 -0.01
C ILE A 150 7.20 -1.47 -0.91
N LYS A 151 7.25 -1.24 -2.22
CA LYS A 151 8.29 -1.82 -3.09
C LYS A 151 9.69 -1.29 -2.74
N TYR A 152 9.77 -0.16 -2.07
CA TYR A 152 11.03 0.44 -1.63
C TYR A 152 11.27 0.10 -0.15
N PRO A 153 12.45 -0.43 0.19
CA PRO A 153 12.72 -0.97 1.54
C PRO A 153 12.67 0.11 2.62
N THR A 154 13.09 1.35 2.32
CA THR A 154 13.06 2.48 3.26
C THR A 154 11.63 2.85 3.66
N LEU A 155 10.71 2.94 2.70
CA LEU A 155 9.31 3.23 2.94
C LEU A 155 8.58 2.08 3.65
N ALA A 156 8.87 0.83 3.26
CA ALA A 156 8.32 -0.34 3.94
C ALA A 156 8.77 -0.43 5.40
N LYS A 157 10.05 -0.12 5.68
CA LYS A 157 10.60 -0.05 7.03
C LYS A 157 9.88 0.99 7.88
N TYR A 158 9.66 2.19 7.35
CA TYR A 158 8.91 3.22 8.07
C TYR A 158 7.52 2.74 8.48
N ILE A 159 6.76 2.15 7.54
CA ILE A 159 5.39 1.70 7.83
C ILE A 159 5.41 0.63 8.93
N LEU A 160 6.28 -0.38 8.83
CA LEU A 160 6.38 -1.45 9.84
C LEU A 160 6.68 -0.91 11.25
N GLU A 161 7.55 0.08 11.36
CA GLU A 161 7.94 0.70 12.63
C GLU A 161 6.93 1.76 13.12
N SER A 162 5.99 2.19 12.28
CA SER A 162 4.96 3.17 12.62
C SER A 162 3.80 2.52 13.39
N GLY A 163 3.20 3.28 14.32
CA GLY A 163 1.95 2.87 14.99
C GLY A 163 0.79 2.62 14.01
N SER A 164 0.85 3.20 12.81
CA SER A 164 -0.12 2.94 11.74
C SER A 164 -0.15 1.48 11.28
N PHE A 165 0.96 0.73 11.42
CA PHE A 165 0.99 -0.68 11.04
C PHE A 165 -0.03 -1.52 11.80
N GLU A 166 -0.25 -1.21 13.08
CA GLU A 166 -1.19 -1.98 13.91
C GLU A 166 -2.63 -1.90 13.39
N LEU A 167 -2.98 -0.83 12.66
CA LEU A 167 -4.29 -0.68 12.07
C LEU A 167 -4.61 -1.80 11.07
N PHE A 168 -3.61 -2.45 10.46
CA PHE A 168 -3.85 -3.59 9.58
C PHE A 168 -4.49 -4.79 10.32
N PHE A 169 -4.22 -4.98 11.61
CA PHE A 169 -4.88 -6.03 12.39
C PHE A 169 -6.39 -5.76 12.55
N GLU A 170 -6.82 -4.51 12.50
CA GLU A 170 -8.22 -4.12 12.45
C GLU A 170 -8.78 -4.20 11.02
N TYR A 171 -8.02 -3.70 10.03
CA TYR A 171 -8.48 -3.61 8.66
C TYR A 171 -8.73 -4.96 8.00
N VAL A 172 -7.94 -5.98 8.33
CA VAL A 172 -8.17 -7.35 7.83
C VAL A 172 -9.46 -7.98 8.36
N GLU A 173 -10.06 -7.41 9.39
CA GLU A 173 -11.32 -7.86 9.99
C GLU A 173 -12.53 -7.04 9.55
N LEU A 174 -12.36 -6.06 8.66
CA LEU A 174 -13.46 -5.22 8.20
C LEU A 174 -14.56 -6.07 7.53
N PRO A 175 -15.84 -5.69 7.70
CA PRO A 175 -16.96 -6.42 7.10
C PRO A 175 -17.00 -6.29 5.58
N ASN A 176 -16.42 -5.22 5.02
CA ASN A 176 -16.27 -5.08 3.59
C ASN A 176 -15.15 -6.00 3.10
N PHE A 177 -15.54 -7.07 2.40
CA PHE A 177 -14.63 -8.10 1.94
C PHE A 177 -13.52 -7.58 1.02
N ASP A 178 -13.85 -6.68 0.08
CA ASP A 178 -12.87 -6.17 -0.88
C ASP A 178 -11.78 -5.36 -0.16
N ILE A 179 -12.18 -4.51 0.80
CA ILE A 179 -11.25 -3.70 1.59
C ILE A 179 -10.43 -4.58 2.55
N ALA A 180 -11.06 -5.53 3.25
CA ALA A 180 -10.36 -6.43 4.16
C ALA A 180 -9.34 -7.32 3.41
N SER A 181 -9.71 -7.81 2.23
CA SER A 181 -8.83 -8.58 1.34
C SER A 181 -7.67 -7.73 0.83
N ASP A 182 -7.93 -6.48 0.42
CA ASP A 182 -6.91 -5.54 0.00
C ASP A 182 -5.93 -5.20 1.13
N ALA A 183 -6.45 -4.92 2.33
CA ALA A 183 -5.66 -4.69 3.54
C ALA A 183 -4.78 -5.91 3.89
N LEU A 184 -5.34 -7.12 3.77
CA LEU A 184 -4.60 -8.36 4.00
C LEU A 184 -3.46 -8.54 3.00
N ASN A 185 -3.65 -8.18 1.73
CA ASN A 185 -2.58 -8.24 0.72
C ASN A 185 -1.46 -7.24 1.06
N THR A 186 -1.81 -6.02 1.45
CA THR A 186 -0.83 -5.02 1.89
C THR A 186 -0.09 -5.46 3.16
N PHE A 187 -0.80 -6.01 4.15
CA PHE A 187 -0.23 -6.56 5.37
C PHE A 187 0.76 -7.70 5.10
N LYS A 188 0.42 -8.60 4.17
CA LYS A 188 1.32 -9.67 3.72
C LYS A 188 2.55 -9.12 3.01
N ASP A 189 2.38 -8.21 2.06
CA ASP A 189 3.52 -7.60 1.34
C ASP A 189 4.48 -6.91 2.31
N LEU A 190 3.98 -6.16 3.29
CA LEU A 190 4.82 -5.54 4.34
C LEU A 190 5.65 -6.58 5.10
N LEU A 191 5.10 -7.75 5.36
CA LEU A 191 5.73 -8.83 6.12
C LEU A 191 6.56 -9.81 5.28
N THR A 192 6.60 -9.69 3.96
CA THR A 192 7.32 -10.67 3.11
C THR A 192 8.24 -10.06 2.07
N LYS A 193 8.03 -8.80 1.68
CA LYS A 193 8.71 -8.22 0.51
C LYS A 193 10.17 -7.88 0.76
N HIS A 194 10.49 -7.41 1.96
CA HIS A 194 11.84 -7.00 2.36
C HIS A 194 12.29 -7.80 3.58
N GLU A 195 12.78 -9.01 3.34
CA GLU A 195 13.10 -10.00 4.38
C GLU A 195 14.00 -9.45 5.50
N ALA A 196 15.04 -8.69 5.13
CA ALA A 196 15.96 -8.08 6.11
C ALA A 196 15.26 -7.06 7.01
N VAL A 197 14.36 -6.25 6.45
CA VAL A 197 13.58 -5.25 7.20
C VAL A 197 12.61 -5.94 8.15
N VAL A 198 11.93 -6.99 7.69
CA VAL A 198 10.98 -7.75 8.51
C VAL A 198 11.68 -8.49 9.64
N ALA A 199 12.85 -9.08 9.37
CA ALA A 199 13.66 -9.75 10.39
C ALA A 199 14.17 -8.77 11.46
N GLU A 200 14.55 -7.55 11.08
CA GLU A 200 14.92 -6.48 12.01
C GLU A 200 13.72 -6.08 12.88
N PHE A 201 12.58 -5.76 12.26
CA PHE A 201 11.35 -5.36 12.94
C PHE A 201 10.87 -6.41 13.95
N LEU A 202 10.80 -7.69 13.54
CA LEU A 202 10.38 -8.77 14.44
C LEU A 202 11.43 -9.13 15.48
N GLY A 203 12.68 -8.71 15.31
CA GLY A 203 13.72 -8.84 16.33
C GLY A 203 13.40 -8.05 17.60
N SER A 204 12.82 -6.85 17.44
CA SER A 204 12.44 -5.94 18.54
C SER A 204 10.95 -6.01 18.92
N HIS A 205 10.06 -6.36 17.99
CA HIS A 205 8.60 -6.30 18.19
C HIS A 205 7.92 -7.67 18.31
N TYR A 206 8.68 -8.76 18.45
CA TYR A 206 8.17 -10.13 18.44
C TYR A 206 6.91 -10.33 19.31
N ASP A 207 6.97 -9.94 20.58
CA ASP A 207 5.92 -10.24 21.54
C ASP A 207 4.63 -9.47 21.25
N GLN A 208 4.74 -8.17 20.96
CA GLN A 208 3.63 -7.31 20.56
C GLN A 208 2.99 -7.79 19.26
N PHE A 209 3.80 -8.08 18.24
CA PHE A 209 3.32 -8.58 16.95
C PHE A 209 2.53 -9.88 17.11
N PHE A 210 3.10 -10.89 17.78
CA PHE A 210 2.43 -12.19 17.90
C PHE A 210 1.27 -12.18 18.90
N GLU A 211 1.22 -11.23 19.84
CA GLU A 211 0.01 -11.00 20.63
C GLU A 211 -1.15 -10.56 19.72
N LEU A 212 -0.94 -9.55 18.88
CA LEU A 212 -1.94 -9.07 17.91
C LEU A 212 -2.29 -10.15 16.89
N TYR A 213 -1.30 -10.85 16.35
CA TYR A 213 -1.50 -11.92 15.37
C TYR A 213 -2.30 -13.10 15.95
N SER A 214 -2.12 -13.41 17.25
CA SER A 214 -2.91 -14.45 17.92
C SER A 214 -4.41 -14.11 17.97
N ARG A 215 -4.77 -12.82 17.98
CA ARG A 215 -6.18 -12.38 17.88
C ARG A 215 -6.75 -12.75 16.50
N LEU A 216 -5.99 -12.59 15.42
CA LEU A 216 -6.40 -13.02 14.07
C LEU A 216 -6.57 -14.54 13.96
N LEU A 217 -5.65 -15.31 14.56
CA LEU A 217 -5.74 -16.78 14.61
C LEU A 217 -6.98 -17.28 15.35
N LEU A 218 -7.49 -16.50 16.30
CA LEU A 218 -8.66 -16.82 17.12
C LEU A 218 -9.90 -16.00 16.74
N SER A 219 -9.84 -15.25 15.65
CA SER A 219 -10.92 -14.40 15.17
C SER A 219 -12.22 -15.19 14.97
N THR A 220 -13.37 -14.56 15.19
CA THR A 220 -14.67 -15.15 14.84
C THR A 220 -14.91 -15.15 13.32
N ASN A 221 -14.26 -14.24 12.58
CA ASN A 221 -14.33 -14.17 11.13
C ASN A 221 -13.62 -15.38 10.50
N TYR A 222 -14.40 -16.23 9.83
CA TYR A 222 -13.88 -17.44 9.19
C TYR A 222 -12.79 -17.15 8.14
N VAL A 223 -12.98 -16.11 7.32
CA VAL A 223 -12.03 -15.76 6.26
C VAL A 223 -10.72 -15.29 6.87
N THR A 224 -10.78 -14.34 7.81
CA THR A 224 -9.58 -13.82 8.49
C THR A 224 -8.84 -14.94 9.20
N ARG A 225 -9.54 -15.75 10.00
CA ARG A 225 -8.96 -16.88 10.72
C ARG A 225 -8.27 -17.86 9.77
N ARG A 226 -8.92 -18.24 8.66
CA ARG A 226 -8.33 -19.14 7.66
C ARG A 226 -7.10 -18.54 7.00
N GLN A 227 -7.16 -17.27 6.60
CA GLN A 227 -6.05 -16.61 5.92
C GLN A 227 -4.86 -16.37 6.84
N ALA A 228 -5.10 -16.02 8.12
CA ALA A 228 -4.05 -15.87 9.12
C ALA A 228 -3.31 -17.19 9.37
N ILE A 229 -4.03 -18.31 9.55
CA ILE A 229 -3.37 -19.62 9.75
C ILE A 229 -2.56 -20.03 8.52
N LYS A 230 -3.12 -19.84 7.32
CA LYS A 230 -2.41 -20.14 6.07
C LYS A 230 -1.14 -19.31 5.94
N PHE A 231 -1.26 -18.00 6.13
CA PHE A 231 -0.14 -17.08 6.01
C PHE A 231 0.94 -17.35 7.06
N LEU A 232 0.57 -17.62 8.32
CA LEU A 232 1.52 -18.02 9.36
C LEU A 232 2.35 -19.24 8.96
N SER A 233 1.70 -20.25 8.37
CA SER A 233 2.40 -21.45 7.92
C SER A 233 3.44 -21.13 6.83
N GLU A 234 3.09 -20.27 5.89
CA GLU A 234 3.98 -19.85 4.80
C GLU A 234 5.13 -19.00 5.36
N PHE A 235 4.79 -17.97 6.13
CA PHE A 235 5.72 -17.03 6.74
C PHE A 235 6.78 -17.70 7.62
N LEU A 236 6.40 -18.62 8.50
CA LEU A 236 7.35 -19.30 9.40
C LEU A 236 8.30 -20.26 8.67
N LEU A 237 7.93 -20.73 7.47
CA LEU A 237 8.74 -21.68 6.71
C LEU A 237 9.78 -21.02 5.81
N GLU A 238 9.70 -19.70 5.62
CA GLU A 238 10.69 -18.95 4.85
C GLU A 238 12.06 -18.95 5.55
N ALA A 239 13.13 -19.15 4.77
CA ALA A 239 14.49 -19.27 5.29
C ALA A 239 14.96 -18.06 6.15
N PRO A 240 14.67 -16.80 5.77
CA PRO A 240 15.01 -15.63 6.58
C PRO A 240 14.32 -15.63 7.95
N ASN A 241 13.13 -16.21 8.06
CA ASN A 241 12.33 -16.23 9.28
C ASN A 241 12.69 -17.39 10.22
N SER A 242 13.77 -18.13 9.93
CA SER A 242 14.14 -19.33 10.69
C SER A 242 14.34 -19.08 12.19
N GLN A 243 14.85 -17.92 12.59
CA GLN A 243 15.01 -17.57 14.02
C GLN A 243 13.67 -17.27 14.69
N ILE A 244 12.80 -16.52 14.00
CA ILE A 244 11.43 -16.22 14.44
C ILE A 244 10.65 -17.53 14.60
N MET A 245 10.75 -18.42 13.63
CA MET A 245 10.17 -19.76 13.68
C MET A 245 10.69 -20.56 14.87
N LYS A 246 12.01 -20.63 15.08
CA LYS A 246 12.60 -21.36 16.22
C LYS A 246 12.09 -20.86 17.56
N ARG A 247 11.86 -19.54 17.71
CA ARG A 247 11.25 -18.94 18.90
C ARG A 247 9.76 -19.30 18.99
N TYR A 248 9.01 -19.15 17.90
CA TYR A 248 7.57 -19.43 17.85
C TYR A 248 7.23 -20.88 18.23
N ILE A 249 7.95 -21.86 17.69
CA ILE A 249 7.58 -23.27 17.88
C ILE A 249 7.81 -23.79 19.30
N VAL A 250 8.65 -23.14 20.11
CA VAL A 250 8.94 -23.59 21.48
C VAL A 250 8.00 -22.98 22.52
N GLU A 251 7.18 -22.01 22.12
CA GLU A 251 6.26 -21.34 23.03
C GLU A 251 4.95 -22.10 23.18
N VAL A 252 4.67 -22.52 24.43
CA VAL A 252 3.48 -23.31 24.79
C VAL A 252 2.18 -22.60 24.42
N ARG A 253 2.13 -21.25 24.46
CA ARG A 253 0.95 -20.47 24.06
C ARG A 253 0.53 -20.73 22.62
N PHE A 254 1.48 -20.78 21.69
CA PHE A 254 1.18 -21.00 20.28
C PHE A 254 0.83 -22.46 20.00
N LEU A 255 1.45 -23.41 20.70
CA LEU A 255 1.06 -24.82 20.66
C LEU A 255 -0.40 -25.01 21.09
N ASN A 256 -0.81 -24.38 22.18
CA ASN A 256 -2.19 -24.44 22.67
C ASN A 256 -3.18 -23.85 21.66
N ILE A 257 -2.84 -22.75 20.99
CA ILE A 257 -3.64 -22.17 19.90
C ILE A 257 -3.79 -23.19 18.75
N MET A 258 -2.70 -23.80 18.30
CA MET A 258 -2.75 -24.79 17.21
C MET A 258 -3.57 -26.02 17.59
N ILE A 259 -3.45 -26.53 18.82
CA ILE A 259 -4.27 -27.66 19.32
C ILE A 259 -5.76 -27.29 19.35
N LYS A 260 -6.10 -26.06 19.76
CA LYS A 260 -7.49 -25.57 19.72
C LYS A 260 -8.01 -25.54 18.27
N LEU A 261 -7.21 -25.04 17.33
CA LEU A 261 -7.58 -24.96 15.91
C LEU A 261 -7.70 -26.33 15.23
N LEU A 262 -6.95 -27.33 15.67
CA LEU A 262 -7.11 -28.72 15.22
C LEU A 262 -8.47 -29.33 15.60
N LYS A 263 -9.15 -28.75 16.59
CA LYS A 263 -10.50 -29.14 17.03
C LYS A 263 -11.60 -28.21 16.49
N ASP A 264 -11.27 -27.26 15.60
CA ASP A 264 -12.24 -26.33 15.00
C ASP A 264 -13.31 -27.11 14.20
N SER A 265 -14.53 -26.60 14.16
CA SER A 265 -15.65 -27.23 13.43
C SER A 265 -15.42 -27.27 11.91
N SER A 266 -14.65 -26.31 11.37
CA SER A 266 -14.33 -26.22 9.96
C SER A 266 -13.19 -27.15 9.56
N LYS A 267 -13.46 -28.04 8.59
CA LYS A 267 -12.44 -28.93 8.00
C LYS A 267 -11.24 -28.16 7.44
N ASN A 268 -11.49 -27.02 6.80
CA ASN A 268 -10.43 -26.21 6.19
C ASN A 268 -9.51 -25.59 7.24
N ILE A 269 -10.06 -25.10 8.36
CA ILE A 269 -9.27 -24.59 9.48
C ILE A 269 -8.40 -25.70 10.06
N ARG A 270 -8.99 -26.88 10.32
CA ARG A 270 -8.23 -28.04 10.83
C ARG A 270 -7.06 -28.42 9.92
N ILE A 271 -7.26 -28.43 8.59
CA ILE A 271 -6.19 -28.73 7.62
C ILE A 271 -5.08 -27.67 7.68
N CYS A 272 -5.42 -26.38 7.66
CA CYS A 272 -4.43 -25.31 7.75
C CYS A 272 -3.65 -25.38 9.08
N ALA A 273 -4.33 -25.60 10.21
CA ALA A 273 -3.70 -25.73 11.51
C ALA A 273 -2.79 -26.98 11.59
N PHE A 274 -3.18 -28.07 10.93
CA PHE A 274 -2.35 -29.28 10.85
C PHE A 274 -1.02 -29.02 10.13
N HIS A 275 -0.99 -28.19 9.08
CA HIS A 275 0.27 -27.83 8.42
C HIS A 275 1.22 -27.10 9.39
N VAL A 276 0.73 -26.09 10.12
CA VAL A 276 1.52 -25.38 11.13
C VAL A 276 1.98 -26.35 12.23
N PHE A 277 1.07 -27.16 12.76
CA PHE A 277 1.37 -28.13 13.81
C PHE A 277 2.43 -29.15 13.39
N LYS A 278 2.35 -29.66 12.16
CA LYS A 278 3.34 -30.59 11.61
C LYS A 278 4.73 -29.95 11.57
N VAL A 279 4.83 -28.68 11.18
CA VAL A 279 6.10 -27.92 11.18
C VAL A 279 6.65 -27.81 12.60
N MET A 280 5.81 -27.44 13.57
CA MET A 280 6.20 -27.37 14.99
C MET A 280 6.75 -28.70 15.49
N MET A 281 6.03 -29.80 15.29
CA MET A 281 6.44 -31.14 15.76
C MET A 281 7.71 -31.65 15.11
N ASN A 282 7.85 -31.48 13.79
CA ASN A 282 9.03 -31.94 13.05
C ASN A 282 10.31 -31.23 13.50
N LEU A 283 10.21 -29.93 13.82
CA LEU A 283 11.35 -29.13 14.24
C LEU A 283 11.69 -29.31 15.72
N MET A 284 10.69 -29.53 16.59
CA MET A 284 10.93 -29.90 17.98
C MET A 284 11.70 -31.23 18.10
N ARG A 285 11.35 -32.22 17.27
CA ARG A 285 12.05 -33.53 17.23
C ARG A 285 13.51 -33.44 16.80
N ARG A 286 13.93 -32.39 16.09
CA ARG A 286 15.35 -32.19 15.71
C ARG A 286 16.20 -31.60 16.83
N LYS A 287 15.60 -31.14 17.94
CA LYS A 287 16.29 -30.59 19.10
C LYS A 287 16.49 -31.60 20.25
N THR A 288 15.81 -32.74 20.20
CA THR A 288 15.98 -33.91 21.09
C THR A 288 16.79 -34.98 20.39
#